data_AF-A0A357QMN2-F1
#
_entry.id   AF-A0A357QMN2-F1
#
_cell.length_a   1.000
_cell.length_b   1.000
_cell.length_c   1.000
_cell.angle_alpha   90.00
_cell.angle_beta   90.00
_cell.angle_gamma   90.00
#
_symmetry.space_group_name_H-M   'P 1'
#
loop_
_entity.id
_entity.type
_entity.pdbx_description
1 polymer ?
#
loop_
_entity_poly.entity_id
_entity_poly.type
_entity_poly.pdbx_seq_one_letter_code
_entity_poly.pdbx_strand_id
1 'polypeptide(L)'
;MIFYSIRIAIIKRKFQRLISNKYPKIRCNINYPSWNNCRETELGSVSVLNVLFSFGSKKKSRKYINAFVDVLEIEKNTDEVCKSLLNRIININSALFRIWLIMVIIPGLMFFVARIT
;
A
#
# COMPACT_ATOMS: atom_id res chain seq x y z
N MET A 1 11.77 9.07 6.10
CA MET A 1 11.35 7.77 5.53
C MET A 1 11.23 6.68 6.61
N ILE A 2 12.27 6.47 7.42
CA ILE A 2 12.32 5.44 8.49
C ILE A 2 11.12 5.50 9.44
N PHE A 3 10.75 6.69 9.94
CA PHE A 3 9.57 6.86 10.81
C PHE A 3 8.25 6.40 10.17
N TYR A 4 8.05 6.66 8.88
CA TYR A 4 6.84 6.23 8.16
C TYR A 4 6.85 4.72 7.92
N SER A 5 8.02 4.13 7.62
CA SER A 5 8.21 2.69 7.48
C SER A 5 7.93 1.94 8.78
N ILE A 6 8.40 2.46 9.92
CA ILE A 6 8.12 1.89 11.25
C ILE A 6 6.64 2.03 11.58
N ARG A 7 6.05 3.22 11.39
CA ARG A 7 4.62 3.44 11.66
C ARG A 7 3.72 2.53 10.85
N ILE A 8 4.00 2.33 9.55
CA ILE A 8 3.18 1.45 8.73
C ILE A 8 3.33 -0.01 9.14
N ALA A 9 4.53 -0.45 9.54
CA ALA A 9 4.73 -1.81 10.04
C ALA A 9 3.92 -2.10 11.32
N ILE A 10 3.88 -1.14 12.25
CA ILE A 10 3.08 -1.24 13.48
C ILE A 10 1.58 -1.32 13.15
N ILE A 11 1.08 -0.43 12.28
CA ILE A 11 -0.34 -0.41 11.89
C ILE A 11 -0.72 -1.70 11.17
N LYS A 12 0.12 -2.18 10.24
CA LYS A 12 -0.08 -3.44 9.52
C LYS A 12 -0.14 -4.66 10.46
N ARG A 13 0.76 -4.73 11.45
CA ARG A 13 0.71 -5.77 12.50
C ARG A 13 -0.58 -5.70 13.32
N LYS A 14 -1.00 -4.50 13.74
CA LYS A 14 -2.26 -4.33 14.49
C LYS A 14 -3.48 -4.75 13.67
N PHE A 15 -3.50 -4.37 12.40
CA PHE A 15 -4.57 -4.73 11.46
C PHE A 15 -4.64 -6.24 11.20
N GLN A 16 -3.50 -6.89 10.95
CA GLN A 16 -3.45 -8.34 10.75
C GLN A 16 -3.94 -9.10 11.97
N ARG A 17 -3.55 -8.71 13.18
CA ARG A 17 -4.05 -9.32 14.43
C ARG A 17 -5.56 -9.14 14.60
N LEU A 18 -6.08 -7.96 14.26
CA LEU A 18 -7.53 -7.70 14.34
C LEU A 18 -8.31 -8.58 13.36
N ILE A 19 -7.84 -8.70 12.12
CA ILE A 19 -8.47 -9.55 11.12
C ILE A 19 -8.36 -11.03 11.49
N SER A 20 -7.19 -11.52 11.89
CA SER A 20 -7.03 -12.93 12.26
C SER A 20 -7.94 -13.34 13.41
N ASN A 21 -8.18 -12.43 14.36
CA ASN A 21 -8.99 -12.71 15.55
C ASN A 21 -10.49 -12.56 15.30
N LYS A 22 -10.93 -11.50 14.61
CA LYS A 22 -12.37 -11.24 14.40
C LYS A 22 -12.91 -11.88 13.11
N TYR A 23 -12.07 -11.99 12.10
CA TYR A 23 -12.48 -12.37 10.74
C TYR A 23 -11.48 -13.36 10.13
N PRO A 24 -11.31 -14.56 10.70
CA PRO A 24 -10.33 -15.53 10.23
C PRO A 24 -10.57 -16.00 8.78
N LYS A 25 -11.80 -15.84 8.27
CA LYS A 25 -12.16 -16.13 6.88
C LYS A 25 -11.67 -15.06 5.89
N ILE A 26 -11.44 -13.83 6.35
CA ILE A 26 -10.94 -12.74 5.50
C ILE A 26 -9.43 -12.90 5.32
N ARG A 27 -8.99 -13.01 4.07
CA ARG A 27 -7.57 -13.08 3.75
C ARG A 27 -6.89 -11.77 4.12
N CYS A 28 -5.82 -11.83 4.90
CA CYS A 28 -4.97 -10.68 5.19
C CYS A 28 -3.49 -11.06 5.23
N ASN A 29 -2.77 -10.80 4.15
CA ASN A 29 -1.32 -11.00 4.06
C ASN A 29 -0.55 -9.69 3.88
N ILE A 30 -0.84 -8.71 4.73
CA ILE A 30 -0.36 -7.33 4.56
C ILE A 30 1.07 -7.09 5.09
N ASN A 31 1.55 -7.96 5.99
CA ASN A 31 2.90 -7.90 6.56
C ASN A 31 3.95 -8.57 5.66
N TYR A 32 3.55 -9.58 4.88
CA TYR A 32 4.43 -10.31 3.97
C TYR A 32 3.83 -10.28 2.56
N PRO A 33 3.93 -9.13 1.86
CA PRO A 33 3.59 -9.06 0.45
C PRO A 33 4.63 -9.84 -0.35
N SER A 34 4.54 -11.17 -0.32
CA SER A 34 5.21 -12.03 -1.27
C SER A 34 4.51 -11.85 -2.61
N TRP A 35 5.29 -11.59 -3.66
CA TRP A 35 4.79 -11.49 -5.04
C TRP A 35 4.04 -12.75 -5.47
N ASN A 36 4.40 -13.90 -4.88
CA ASN A 36 3.78 -15.21 -5.15
C ASN A 36 2.42 -15.39 -4.44
N ASN A 37 2.07 -14.52 -3.49
CA ASN A 37 0.80 -14.57 -2.75
C ASN A 37 -0.23 -13.55 -3.23
N CYS A 38 0.12 -12.72 -4.22
CA CYS A 38 -0.80 -11.81 -4.89
C CYS A 38 -1.85 -12.63 -5.65
N ARG A 39 -3.13 -12.31 -5.46
CA ARG A 39 -4.18 -12.87 -6.30
C ARG A 39 -3.98 -12.34 -7.74
N GLU A 40 -3.83 -13.23 -8.72
CA GLU A 40 -3.95 -12.89 -10.16
C GLU A 40 -5.37 -12.44 -10.53
N THR A 41 -6.33 -12.59 -9.62
CA THR A 41 -7.74 -12.39 -9.95
C THR A 41 -8.09 -10.92 -10.18
N GLU A 42 -8.50 -10.69 -11.42
CA GLU A 42 -9.43 -9.65 -11.89
C GLU A 42 -8.94 -8.21 -11.99
N LEU A 43 -7.66 -7.94 -11.78
CA LEU A 43 -7.12 -6.63 -12.03
C LEU A 43 -5.83 -6.72 -12.82
N GLY A 44 -5.93 -6.51 -14.14
CA GLY A 44 -4.81 -6.44 -15.08
C GLY A 44 -3.57 -5.81 -14.44
N SER A 45 -2.50 -6.59 -14.42
CA SER A 45 -1.14 -6.25 -13.98
C SER A 45 -1.07 -5.05 -13.03
N VAL A 46 -1.57 -5.21 -11.79
CA VAL A 46 -1.31 -4.26 -10.71
C VAL A 46 0.14 -4.43 -10.24
N SER A 47 1.09 -4.12 -11.11
CA SER A 47 2.49 -4.13 -10.78
C SER A 47 2.79 -2.98 -9.81
N VAL A 48 3.77 -3.18 -8.93
CA VAL A 48 4.31 -2.12 -8.08
C VAL A 48 4.72 -0.92 -8.94
N LEU A 49 5.22 -1.14 -10.15
CA LEU A 49 5.50 -0.10 -11.15
C LEU A 49 4.25 0.71 -11.49
N ASN A 50 3.10 0.08 -11.68
CA ASN A 50 1.85 0.76 -11.99
C ASN A 50 1.38 1.69 -10.86
N VAL A 51 1.75 1.37 -9.61
CA VAL A 51 1.50 2.20 -8.41
C VAL A 51 2.58 3.29 -8.29
N LEU A 52 3.84 2.97 -8.56
CA LEU A 52 4.95 3.92 -8.59
C LEU A 52 4.71 5.03 -9.64
N PHE A 53 4.36 4.67 -10.88
CA PHE A 53 4.00 5.62 -11.94
C PHE A 53 2.65 6.32 -11.73
N SER A 54 1.89 5.96 -10.70
CA SER A 54 0.61 6.63 -10.37
C SER A 54 0.75 7.81 -9.42
N PHE A 55 1.97 8.24 -9.13
CA PHE A 55 2.25 9.40 -8.27
C PHE A 55 1.59 9.29 -6.88
N GLY A 56 1.53 8.07 -6.34
CA GLY A 56 0.87 7.78 -5.08
C GLY A 56 -0.63 8.04 -5.10
N SER A 57 -1.31 7.76 -6.22
CA SER A 57 -2.77 7.77 -6.29
C SER A 57 -3.38 6.86 -5.22
N LYS A 58 -4.32 7.39 -4.42
CA LYS A 58 -5.03 6.61 -3.41
C LYS A 58 -5.83 5.46 -4.04
N LYS A 59 -6.43 5.68 -5.22
CA LYS A 59 -7.18 4.65 -5.95
C LYS A 59 -6.29 3.47 -6.34
N LYS A 60 -5.10 3.74 -6.88
CA LYS A 60 -4.13 2.68 -7.22
C LYS A 60 -3.49 2.05 -5.99
N SER A 61 -3.26 2.81 -4.92
CA SER A 61 -2.76 2.28 -3.64
C SER A 61 -3.77 1.33 -2.98
N ARG A 62 -5.07 1.65 -3.03
CA ARG A 62 -6.16 0.78 -2.58
C ARG A 62 -6.22 -0.50 -3.42
N LYS A 63 -6.11 -0.35 -4.74
CA LYS A 63 -6.03 -1.47 -5.70
C LYS A 63 -4.87 -2.42 -5.40
N TYR A 64 -3.71 -1.87 -5.08
CA TYR A 64 -2.52 -2.63 -4.66
C TYR A 64 -2.72 -3.34 -3.33
N ILE A 65 -3.29 -2.68 -2.32
CA ILE A 65 -3.60 -3.31 -1.03
C ILE A 65 -4.64 -4.43 -1.19
N ASN A 66 -5.60 -4.27 -2.11
CA ASN A 66 -6.60 -5.29 -2.42
C ASN A 66 -6.00 -6.61 -2.92
N ALA A 67 -4.78 -6.60 -3.46
CA ALA A 67 -4.09 -7.83 -3.86
C ALA A 67 -3.65 -8.70 -2.66
N PHE A 68 -3.55 -8.10 -1.47
CA PHE A 68 -3.06 -8.75 -0.25
C PHE A 68 -4.14 -8.92 0.83
N VAL A 69 -5.21 -8.13 0.74
CA VAL A 69 -6.30 -8.06 1.71
C VAL A 69 -7.60 -7.88 0.93
N ASP A 70 -8.66 -8.61 1.28
CA ASP A 70 -9.96 -8.39 0.64
C ASP A 70 -10.59 -7.08 1.13
N VAL A 71 -10.31 -5.97 0.43
CA VAL A 71 -10.74 -4.62 0.81
C VAL A 71 -12.27 -4.52 0.73
N LEU A 72 -12.88 -5.16 -0.27
CA LEU A 72 -14.33 -5.12 -0.46
C LEU A 72 -15.05 -5.84 0.67
N GLU A 73 -14.53 -6.98 1.11
CA GLU A 73 -15.12 -7.71 2.24
C GLU A 73 -14.99 -6.92 3.55
N ILE A 74 -13.86 -6.24 3.77
CA ILE A 74 -13.67 -5.39 4.96
C ILE A 74 -14.55 -4.15 4.95
N GLU A 75 -14.78 -3.54 3.79
CA GLU A 75 -15.64 -2.36 3.68
C GLU A 75 -17.13 -2.70 3.82
N LYS A 76 -17.53 -3.92 3.45
CA LYS A 76 -18.87 -4.43 3.70
C LYS A 76 -19.14 -4.75 5.17
N ASN A 77 -18.10 -4.97 5.98
CA ASN A 77 -18.25 -5.16 7.43
C ASN A 77 -18.68 -3.87 8.14
N THR A 78 -19.34 -3.99 9.29
CA THR A 78 -19.77 -2.85 10.13
C THR A 78 -18.69 -2.34 11.09
N ASP A 79 -17.52 -2.98 11.13
CA ASP A 79 -16.44 -2.60 12.05
C ASP A 79 -15.65 -1.37 11.55
N GLU A 80 -16.06 -0.20 12.04
CA GLU A 80 -15.44 1.09 11.72
C GLU A 80 -13.96 1.18 12.14
N VAL A 81 -13.52 0.42 13.15
CA VAL A 81 -12.10 0.40 13.56
C VAL A 81 -11.26 -0.27 12.48
N CYS A 82 -11.75 -1.36 11.90
CA CYS A 82 -11.08 -2.08 10.82
C CYS A 82 -10.97 -1.22 9.56
N LYS A 83 -12.07 -0.56 9.16
CA LYS A 83 -12.10 0.39 8.04
C LYS A 83 -11.13 1.54 8.23
N SER A 84 -11.11 2.14 9.42
CA SER A 84 -10.21 3.25 9.76
C SER A 84 -8.74 2.84 9.65
N LEU A 85 -8.38 1.65 10.15
CA LEU A 85 -7.02 1.11 10.02
C LEU A 85 -6.65 0.83 8.57
N LEU A 86 -7.53 0.22 7.78
CA LEU A 86 -7.30 -0.01 6.36
C LEU A 86 -7.05 1.30 5.60
N ASN A 87 -7.89 2.30 5.82
CA ASN A 87 -7.72 3.63 5.23
C ASN A 87 -6.42 4.31 5.65
N ARG A 88 -5.99 4.15 6.90
CA ARG A 88 -4.67 4.63 7.35
C ARG A 88 -3.53 3.94 6.60
N ILE A 89 -3.62 2.63 6.37
CA ILE A 89 -2.59 1.89 5.61
C ILE A 89 -2.53 2.38 4.16
N ILE A 90 -3.68 2.57 3.50
CA ILE A 90 -3.76 3.14 2.15
C ILE A 90 -3.12 4.53 2.08
N ASN A 91 -3.46 5.41 3.03
CA ASN A 91 -2.93 6.77 3.08
C ASN A 91 -1.41 6.80 3.31
N ILE A 92 -0.89 6.00 4.23
CA ILE A 92 0.55 5.96 4.51
C ILE A 92 1.31 5.36 3.33
N ASN A 93 0.81 4.29 2.68
CA ASN A 93 1.42 3.75 1.48
C ASN A 93 1.46 4.79 0.35
N SER A 94 0.34 5.48 0.10
CA SER A 94 0.27 6.56 -0.89
C SER A 94 1.31 7.66 -0.60
N ALA A 95 1.46 8.08 0.65
CA ALA A 95 2.46 9.06 1.05
C ALA A 95 3.90 8.55 0.86
N LEU A 96 4.17 7.29 1.23
CA LEU A 96 5.48 6.65 1.04
C LEU A 96 5.86 6.58 -0.44
N PHE A 97 4.90 6.25 -1.33
CA PHE A 97 5.14 6.25 -2.77
C PHE A 97 5.47 7.64 -3.32
N ARG A 98 4.78 8.69 -2.84
CA ARG A 98 5.10 10.08 -3.20
C ARG A 98 6.49 10.51 -2.73
N ILE A 99 6.84 10.18 -1.48
CA ILE A 99 8.17 10.47 -0.93
C ILE A 99 9.26 9.76 -1.75
N TRP A 100 9.02 8.51 -2.14
CA TRP A 100 9.95 7.76 -2.98
C TRP A 100 10.12 8.42 -4.36
N LEU A 101 9.03 8.83 -5.01
CA LEU A 101 9.08 9.57 -6.28
C LEU A 101 9.88 10.87 -6.16
N ILE A 102 9.64 11.66 -5.12
CA ILE A 102 10.38 12.90 -4.87
C ILE A 102 11.88 12.60 -4.73
N MET A 103 12.24 11.56 -3.96
CA MET A 103 13.63 11.13 -3.75
C MET A 103 14.31 10.58 -5.01
N VAL A 104 13.57 10.09 -6.00
CA VAL A 104 14.15 9.53 -7.24
C VAL A 104 14.14 10.58 -8.36
N ILE A 105 13.04 11.31 -8.53
CA ILE A 105 12.85 12.30 -9.60
C ILE A 105 13.72 13.54 -9.36
N ILE A 106 13.78 14.07 -8.13
CA ILE A 106 14.53 15.32 -7.87
C ILE A 106 16.02 15.14 -8.13
N PRO A 107 16.71 14.11 -7.59
CA PRO A 107 18.12 13.90 -7.89
C PRO A 107 18.36 13.55 -9.36
N GLY A 108 17.45 12.80 -10.00
CA GLY A 108 17.52 12.49 -11.42
C GLY A 108 17.44 13.73 -12.31
N LEU A 109 16.52 14.65 -12.00
CA LEU A 109 16.39 15.93 -12.69
C LEU A 109 17.63 16.82 -12.45
N MET A 110 18.11 16.92 -11.21
CA MET A 110 19.31 17.70 -10.90
C MET A 110 20.54 17.16 -11.65
N PHE A 111 20.70 15.84 -11.72
CA PHE A 111 21.78 15.20 -12.48
C PHE A 111 21.66 15.48 -13.98
N PHE A 112 20.45 15.42 -14.54
CA PHE A 112 20.21 15.68 -15.95
C PHE A 112 20.47 17.16 -16.33
N VAL A 113 19.99 18.10 -15.51
CA VAL A 113 20.26 19.53 -15.69
C VAL A 113 21.76 19.82 -15.60
N ALA A 114 22.46 19.26 -14.61
CA ALA A 114 23.91 19.41 -14.46
C ALA A 114 24.74 18.78 -15.61
N ARG A 115 24.13 17.96 -16.48
CA ARG A 115 24.78 17.40 -17.67
C ARG A 115 24.53 18.20 -18.94
N ILE A 116 23.48 19.02 -18.96
CA ILE A 116 23.11 19.87 -20.10
C ILE A 116 23.68 21.29 -19.94
N THR A 117 23.91 21.73 -18.71
CA THR A 117 24.56 23.01 -18.37
C THR A 117 26.07 22.84 -18.34
#